data_AF-A0A3M1L1M2-F1
#
_entry.id   AF-A0A3M1L1M2-F1
#
_cell.length_a   1.000
_cell.length_b   1.000
_cell.length_c   1.000
_cell.angle_alpha   90.00
_cell.angle_beta   90.00
_cell.angle_gamma   90.00
#
_symmetry.space_group_name_H-M   'P 1'
#
loop_
_entity.id
_entity.type
_entity.pdbx_description
1 polymer ?
#
loop_
_entity_poly.entity_id
_entity_poly.type
_entity_poly.pdbx_seq_one_letter_code
_entity_poly.pdbx_strand_id
1 'polypeptide(L)'
;YDYQAANMAIRSRSDRLRVLDDLVDTTESLLDRYLRPLGVTATMTGSGMVLKTVMDMIFQSQVYSLATATALVLLSLWALFRSLRDALVCMVGPFFTGIANFGGMALLGIPLGPEKAMISAIALGIGIDYSIHLMSRFRDMVEAGMNVNEAIVEAMRTTGRAILFNALVVVAGFLVLTFSTSPSNATFGLMIASNMAVSCAAALVLLPAVLAVIGHYQKARALRAGEAEPRVATEPIATAAEK
;
A
#
# COMPACT_ATOMS: atom_id res chain seq x y z
N TYR A 1 20.69 -53.20 -16.11
CA TYR A 1 20.48 -51.93 -15.39
C TYR A 1 21.41 -50.91 -16.02
N ASP A 2 20.87 -49.84 -16.61
CA ASP A 2 21.70 -48.71 -17.02
C ASP A 2 22.10 -47.94 -15.75
N TYR A 3 23.36 -48.06 -15.34
CA TYR A 3 23.94 -47.40 -14.17
C TYR A 3 24.18 -45.89 -14.41
N GLN A 4 23.33 -45.24 -15.20
CA GLN A 4 23.49 -43.85 -15.64
C GLN A 4 22.76 -42.84 -14.73
N ALA A 5 21.91 -43.30 -13.81
CA ALA A 5 21.15 -42.43 -12.92
C ALA A 5 21.28 -42.84 -11.45
N ALA A 6 21.44 -41.84 -10.58
CA ALA A 6 21.45 -42.00 -9.12
C ALA A 6 20.51 -40.97 -8.49
N ASN A 7 19.63 -41.42 -7.61
CA ASN A 7 18.73 -40.56 -6.85
C ASN A 7 19.27 -40.38 -5.43
N MET A 8 19.53 -39.14 -5.02
CA MET A 8 19.91 -38.79 -3.65
C MET A 8 18.79 -37.99 -2.99
N ALA A 9 18.39 -38.40 -1.78
CA ALA A 9 17.34 -37.75 -1.02
C ALA A 9 17.93 -37.01 0.18
N ILE A 10 17.73 -35.69 0.23
CA ILE A 10 18.12 -34.83 1.35
C ILE A 10 16.85 -34.51 2.14
N ARG A 11 16.87 -34.76 3.46
CA ARG A 11 15.74 -34.46 4.36
C ARG A 11 16.15 -33.37 5.34
N SER A 12 15.40 -32.29 5.38
CA SER A 12 15.52 -31.23 6.38
C SER A 12 14.37 -31.30 7.37
N ARG A 13 14.64 -30.98 8.64
CA ARG A 13 13.62 -30.83 9.70
C ARG A 13 13.22 -29.36 9.94
N SER A 14 13.50 -28.46 9.00
CA SER A 14 13.18 -27.04 9.16
C SER A 14 12.21 -26.55 8.09
N ASP A 15 11.13 -25.93 8.55
CA ASP A 15 10.12 -25.27 7.70
C ASP A 15 10.46 -23.79 7.42
N ARG A 16 11.66 -23.34 7.84
CA ARG A 16 12.09 -21.95 7.66
C ARG A 16 12.60 -21.73 6.24
N LEU A 17 12.02 -20.75 5.56
CA LEU A 17 12.36 -20.41 4.17
C LEU A 17 13.85 -20.10 3.98
N ARG A 18 14.48 -19.34 4.89
CA ARG A 18 15.94 -19.09 4.87
C ARG A 18 16.79 -20.35 4.90
N VAL A 19 16.37 -21.35 5.67
CA VAL A 19 17.10 -22.62 5.77
C VAL A 19 16.92 -23.43 4.48
N LEU A 20 15.76 -23.33 3.83
CA LEU A 20 15.54 -23.95 2.53
C LEU A 20 16.35 -23.26 1.43
N ASP A 21 16.41 -21.93 1.41
CA ASP A 21 17.24 -21.16 0.47
C ASP A 21 18.72 -21.50 0.64
N ASP A 22 19.24 -21.41 1.87
CA ASP A 22 20.65 -21.73 2.16
C ASP A 22 20.99 -23.18 1.77
N LEU A 23 20.08 -24.13 2.02
CA LEU A 23 20.28 -25.53 1.63
C LEU A 23 20.25 -25.73 0.11
N VAL A 24 19.32 -25.07 -0.58
CA VAL A 24 19.20 -25.14 -2.04
C VAL A 24 20.45 -24.55 -2.69
N ASP A 25 20.84 -23.34 -2.30
CA ASP A 25 21.98 -22.62 -2.87
C ASP A 25 23.30 -23.34 -2.56
N THR A 26 23.46 -23.85 -1.34
CA THR A 26 24.65 -24.65 -0.99
C THR A 26 24.70 -25.92 -1.81
N THR A 27 23.58 -26.62 -1.99
CA THR A 27 23.53 -27.87 -2.75
C THR A 27 23.81 -27.62 -4.23
N GLU A 28 23.20 -26.60 -4.84
CA GLU A 28 23.52 -26.20 -6.22
C GLU A 28 24.99 -25.82 -6.37
N SER A 29 25.56 -25.05 -5.45
CA SER A 29 26.98 -24.68 -5.52
C SER A 29 27.92 -25.89 -5.47
N LEU A 30 27.56 -26.92 -4.68
CA LEU A 30 28.34 -28.15 -4.58
C LEU A 30 28.18 -29.03 -5.83
N LEU A 31 26.96 -29.12 -6.36
CA LEU A 31 26.67 -29.82 -7.62
C LEU A 31 27.46 -29.18 -8.78
N ASP A 32 27.44 -27.85 -8.88
CA ASP A 32 28.16 -27.10 -9.91
C ASP A 32 29.67 -27.22 -9.77
N ARG A 33 30.19 -27.23 -8.54
CA ARG A 33 31.63 -27.31 -8.30
C ARG A 33 32.21 -28.70 -8.55
N TYR A 34 31.50 -29.76 -8.18
CA TYR A 34 32.04 -31.12 -8.22
C TYR A 34 31.52 -31.98 -9.37
N LEU A 35 30.27 -31.79 -9.82
CA LEU A 35 29.64 -32.70 -10.79
C LEU A 35 29.60 -32.14 -12.21
N ARG A 36 29.42 -30.82 -12.40
CA ARG A 36 29.48 -30.23 -13.75
C ARG A 36 30.82 -30.44 -14.47
N PRO A 37 32.00 -30.34 -13.82
CA PRO A 37 33.28 -30.62 -14.49
C PRO A 37 33.43 -32.07 -14.93
N LEU A 38 32.66 -32.99 -14.33
CA LEU A 38 32.64 -34.41 -14.69
C LEU A 38 31.65 -34.74 -15.81
N GLY A 39 30.95 -33.74 -16.36
CA GLY A 39 29.91 -33.95 -17.37
C GLY A 39 28.62 -34.58 -16.82
N VAL A 40 28.46 -34.62 -15.49
CA VAL A 40 27.27 -35.19 -14.84
C VAL A 40 26.21 -34.10 -14.67
N THR A 41 25.04 -34.32 -15.27
CA THR A 41 23.87 -33.45 -15.07
C THR A 41 23.15 -33.81 -13.78
N ALA A 42 22.99 -32.85 -12.88
CA ALA A 42 22.22 -33.03 -11.65
C ALA A 42 21.02 -32.08 -11.64
N THR A 43 19.83 -32.63 -11.36
CA THR A 43 18.59 -31.86 -11.24
C THR A 43 18.06 -32.06 -9.83
N MET A 44 17.95 -30.97 -9.08
CA MET A 44 17.32 -31.02 -7.76
C MET A 44 15.80 -30.91 -7.91
N THR A 45 15.05 -31.68 -7.12
CA THR A 45 13.58 -31.71 -7.14
C THR A 45 13.06 -31.91 -5.71
N GLY A 46 11.73 -31.92 -5.54
CA GLY A 46 11.08 -32.23 -4.26
C GLY A 46 10.32 -31.04 -3.67
N SER A 47 9.61 -31.30 -2.57
CA SER A 47 8.68 -30.35 -1.96
C SER A 47 9.34 -29.05 -1.50
N GLY A 48 10.59 -29.11 -1.00
CA GLY A 48 11.34 -27.92 -0.58
C GLY A 48 11.65 -26.98 -1.76
N MET A 49 12.06 -27.53 -2.91
CA MET A 49 12.29 -26.74 -4.11
C MET A 49 10.99 -26.16 -4.67
N VAL A 50 9.92 -26.96 -4.71
CA VAL A 50 8.60 -26.45 -5.15
C VAL A 50 8.15 -25.30 -4.25
N LEU A 51 8.29 -25.43 -2.92
CA LEU A 51 7.94 -24.37 -1.98
C LEU A 51 8.77 -23.10 -2.21
N LYS A 52 10.09 -23.23 -2.38
CA LYS A 52 10.97 -22.09 -2.71
C LYS A 52 10.54 -21.40 -4.00
N THR A 53 10.40 -22.15 -5.08
CA THR A 53 10.00 -21.61 -6.39
C THR A 53 8.64 -20.90 -6.30
N VAL A 54 7.67 -21.48 -5.60
CA VAL A 54 6.35 -20.84 -5.39
C VAL A 54 6.49 -19.55 -4.59
N MET A 55 7.31 -19.51 -3.54
CA MET A 55 7.53 -18.29 -2.77
C MET A 55 8.24 -17.21 -3.61
N ASP A 56 9.30 -17.56 -4.34
CA ASP A 56 10.00 -16.63 -5.24
C ASP A 56 9.04 -16.05 -6.29
N MET A 57 8.17 -16.90 -6.86
CA MET A 57 7.14 -16.46 -7.79
C MET A 57 6.15 -15.50 -7.14
N ILE A 58 5.72 -15.74 -5.89
CA ILE A 58 4.83 -14.84 -5.14
C ILE A 58 5.53 -13.51 -4.88
N PHE A 59 6.78 -13.52 -4.43
CA PHE A 59 7.54 -12.29 -4.18
C PHE A 59 7.71 -11.46 -5.44
N GLN A 60 8.15 -12.06 -6.54
CA GLN A 60 8.29 -11.35 -7.82
C GLN A 60 6.95 -10.83 -8.33
N SER A 61 5.91 -11.68 -8.31
CA SER A 61 4.56 -11.28 -8.73
C SER A 61 4.02 -10.15 -7.87
N GLN A 62 4.32 -10.12 -6.57
CA GLN A 62 3.93 -9.05 -5.67
C GLN A 62 4.61 -7.73 -6.04
N VAL A 63 5.91 -7.75 -6.33
CA VAL A 63 6.65 -6.54 -6.74
C VAL A 63 6.12 -6.03 -8.07
N TYR A 64 5.97 -6.89 -9.08
CA TYR A 64 5.44 -6.50 -10.39
C TYR A 64 4.01 -5.98 -10.30
N SER A 65 3.12 -6.66 -9.57
CA SER A 65 1.72 -6.24 -9.43
C SER A 65 1.60 -4.93 -8.67
N LEU A 66 2.36 -4.74 -7.58
CA LEU A 66 2.30 -3.50 -6.81
C LEU A 66 2.90 -2.32 -7.57
N ALA A 67 4.02 -2.53 -8.28
CA ALA A 67 4.64 -1.50 -9.11
C ALA A 67 3.72 -1.08 -10.27
N THR A 68 3.14 -2.06 -10.98
CA THR A 68 2.19 -1.80 -12.07
C THR A 68 0.91 -1.15 -11.56
N ALA A 69 0.33 -1.63 -10.45
CA ALA A 69 -0.85 -1.01 -9.83
C ALA A 69 -0.56 0.44 -9.40
N THR A 70 0.57 0.69 -8.73
CA THR A 70 1.00 2.04 -8.32
C THR A 70 1.17 2.95 -9.53
N ALA A 71 1.80 2.48 -10.61
CA ALA A 71 1.96 3.24 -11.84
C ALA A 71 0.61 3.57 -12.49
N LEU A 72 -0.28 2.59 -12.61
CA LEU A 72 -1.62 2.79 -13.19
C LEU A 72 -2.48 3.72 -12.35
N VAL A 73 -2.41 3.63 -11.02
CA VAL A 73 -3.06 4.56 -10.11
C VAL A 73 -2.50 5.96 -10.30
N LEU A 74 -1.18 6.13 -10.31
CA LEU A 74 -0.57 7.45 -10.47
C LEU A 74 -0.96 8.08 -11.81
N LEU A 75 -1.00 7.29 -12.89
CA LEU A 75 -1.51 7.72 -14.19
C LEU A 75 -2.99 8.10 -14.13
N SER A 76 -3.81 7.33 -13.42
CA SER A 76 -5.24 7.61 -13.26
C SER A 76 -5.49 8.89 -12.46
N LEU A 77 -4.76 9.09 -11.37
CA LEU A 77 -4.78 10.31 -10.56
C LEU A 77 -4.29 11.51 -11.36
N TRP A 78 -3.22 11.34 -12.15
CA TRP A 78 -2.71 12.38 -13.02
C TRP A 78 -3.74 12.76 -14.10
N ALA A 79 -4.45 11.78 -14.68
CA ALA A 79 -5.53 12.04 -15.62
C ALA A 79 -6.73 12.73 -14.96
N LEU A 80 -7.11 12.29 -13.75
CA LEU A 80 -8.25 12.84 -13.00
C LEU A 80 -8.00 14.30 -12.59
N PHE A 81 -6.85 14.58 -11.98
CA PHE A 81 -6.53 15.91 -11.46
C PHE A 81 -5.82 16.80 -12.48
N ARG A 82 -5.34 16.24 -13.60
CA ARG A 82 -4.55 16.96 -14.62
C ARG A 82 -3.31 17.67 -14.04
N SER A 83 -2.85 17.20 -12.88
CA SER A 83 -1.77 17.81 -12.08
C SER A 83 -0.94 16.69 -11.46
N LEU A 84 0.33 16.59 -11.86
CA LEU A 84 1.23 15.57 -11.30
C LEU A 84 1.48 15.82 -9.81
N ARG A 85 1.46 17.08 -9.37
CA ARG A 85 1.62 17.42 -7.96
C ARG A 85 0.46 16.86 -7.12
N ASP A 86 -0.77 17.08 -7.56
CA ASP A 86 -1.95 16.61 -6.83
C ASP A 86 -2.01 15.09 -6.81
N ALA A 87 -1.65 14.44 -7.92
CA ALA A 87 -1.54 13.00 -8.01
C ALA A 87 -0.50 12.44 -7.02
N LEU A 88 0.68 13.05 -6.90
CA LEU A 88 1.70 12.65 -5.93
C LEU A 88 1.26 12.91 -4.48
N VAL A 89 0.52 13.99 -4.22
CA VAL A 89 -0.03 14.26 -2.89
C VAL A 89 -1.05 13.19 -2.48
N CYS A 90 -1.91 12.75 -3.41
CA CYS A 90 -2.82 11.62 -3.16
C CYS A 90 -2.11 10.29 -2.94
N MET A 91 -0.85 10.14 -3.36
CA MET A 91 -0.06 8.92 -3.10
C MET A 91 0.49 8.83 -1.68
N VAL A 92 0.37 9.89 -0.86
CA VAL A 92 0.83 9.89 0.54
C VAL A 92 0.07 8.85 1.37
N GLY A 93 -1.27 8.86 1.33
CA GLY A 93 -2.09 7.88 2.06
C GLY A 93 -1.70 6.42 1.75
N PRO A 94 -1.77 6.00 0.48
CA PRO A 94 -1.41 4.64 0.05
C PRO A 94 0.01 4.23 0.41
N PHE A 95 0.97 5.16 0.34
CA PHE A 95 2.36 4.89 0.72
C PHE A 95 2.48 4.53 2.20
N PHE A 96 1.85 5.31 3.08
CA PHE A 96 1.86 5.04 4.52
C PHE A 96 1.06 3.78 4.88
N THR A 97 -0.06 3.52 4.21
CA THR A 97 -0.81 2.26 4.37
C THR A 97 0.05 1.06 3.95
N GLY A 98 0.78 1.16 2.85
CA GLY A 98 1.71 0.12 2.40
C GLY A 98 2.82 -0.15 3.41
N ILE A 99 3.45 0.90 3.95
CA ILE A 99 4.46 0.78 5.01
C ILE A 99 3.88 0.09 6.24
N ALA A 100 2.69 0.50 6.69
CA ALA A 100 2.07 -0.12 7.85
C ALA A 100 1.67 -1.58 7.59
N ASN A 101 1.22 -1.91 6.38
CA ASN A 101 0.88 -3.27 5.99
C ASN A 101 2.11 -4.19 6.04
N PHE A 102 3.17 -3.86 5.29
CA PHE A 102 4.38 -4.66 5.24
C PHE A 102 5.19 -4.60 6.55
N GLY A 103 5.22 -3.43 7.19
CA GLY A 103 5.84 -3.24 8.51
C GLY A 103 5.12 -4.04 9.58
N GLY A 104 3.79 -4.04 9.59
CA GLY A 104 2.98 -4.86 10.48
C GLY A 104 3.21 -6.35 10.26
N MET A 105 3.28 -6.81 9.00
CA MET A 105 3.66 -8.19 8.69
C MET A 105 5.05 -8.53 9.24
N ALA A 106 6.04 -7.67 9.03
CA ALA A 106 7.41 -7.88 9.48
C ALA A 106 7.51 -7.93 11.02
N LEU A 107 6.82 -7.03 11.72
CA LEU A 107 6.81 -6.97 13.19
C LEU A 107 6.11 -8.18 13.82
N LEU A 108 5.02 -8.65 13.21
CA LEU A 108 4.26 -9.80 13.69
C LEU A 108 4.81 -11.14 13.19
N GLY A 109 5.88 -11.14 12.39
CA GLY A 109 6.47 -12.34 11.80
C GLY A 109 5.53 -13.08 10.84
N ILE A 110 4.58 -12.38 10.22
CA ILE A 110 3.60 -12.96 9.31
C ILE A 110 4.28 -13.17 7.95
N PRO A 111 4.47 -14.43 7.49
CA PRO A 111 5.16 -14.69 6.22
C PRO A 111 4.30 -14.23 5.05
N LEU A 112 4.92 -13.67 4.03
CA LEU A 112 4.26 -13.38 2.76
C LEU A 112 3.77 -14.68 2.12
N GLY A 113 2.58 -14.63 1.56
CA GLY A 113 1.94 -15.74 0.87
C GLY A 113 0.85 -15.22 -0.06
N PRO A 114 0.21 -16.09 -0.85
CA PRO A 114 -0.74 -15.67 -1.90
C PRO A 114 -1.89 -14.82 -1.35
N GLU A 115 -2.42 -15.19 -0.19
CA GLU A 115 -3.50 -14.46 0.48
C GLU A 115 -3.07 -13.04 0.90
N LYS A 116 -1.84 -12.91 1.42
CA LYS A 116 -1.26 -11.63 1.90
C LYS A 116 -0.80 -10.73 0.76
N ALA A 117 -0.45 -11.32 -0.38
CA ALA A 117 -0.22 -10.60 -1.62
C ALA A 117 -1.48 -9.83 -2.04
N MET A 118 -2.65 -10.49 -2.00
CA MET A 118 -3.94 -9.84 -2.29
C MET A 118 -4.26 -8.71 -1.30
N ILE A 119 -4.04 -8.92 0.00
CA ILE A 119 -4.23 -7.88 1.04
C ILE A 119 -3.44 -6.62 0.72
N SER A 120 -2.21 -6.77 0.24
CA SER A 120 -1.32 -5.64 -0.07
C SER A 120 -1.84 -4.80 -1.25
N ALA A 121 -2.43 -5.43 -2.26
CA ALA A 121 -3.08 -4.73 -3.37
C ALA A 121 -4.36 -4.02 -2.92
N ILE A 122 -5.16 -4.66 -2.05
CA ILE A 122 -6.36 -4.04 -1.45
C ILE A 122 -5.98 -2.82 -0.59
N ALA A 123 -4.91 -2.94 0.21
CA ALA A 123 -4.40 -1.87 1.06
C ALA A 123 -4.02 -0.62 0.24
N LEU A 124 -3.40 -0.82 -0.92
CA LEU A 124 -3.11 0.27 -1.86
C LEU A 124 -4.41 0.95 -2.30
N GLY A 125 -5.40 0.20 -2.76
CA GLY A 125 -6.70 0.73 -3.21
C GLY A 125 -7.42 1.54 -2.12
N ILE A 126 -7.48 1.00 -0.90
CA ILE A 126 -8.06 1.66 0.27
C ILE A 126 -7.34 2.99 0.59
N GLY A 127 -6.01 3.02 0.49
CA GLY A 127 -5.21 4.24 0.67
C GLY A 127 -5.58 5.36 -0.28
N ILE A 128 -5.82 4.99 -1.54
CA ILE A 128 -6.04 5.94 -2.63
C ILE A 128 -7.45 6.51 -2.56
N ASP A 129 -8.45 5.67 -2.28
CA ASP A 129 -9.86 6.05 -2.26
C ASP A 129 -10.14 7.25 -1.34
N TYR A 130 -9.69 7.17 -0.08
CA TYR A 130 -9.84 8.26 0.88
C TYR A 130 -9.08 9.51 0.45
N SER A 131 -7.91 9.33 -0.15
CA SER A 131 -7.09 10.44 -0.63
C SER A 131 -7.74 11.16 -1.82
N ILE A 132 -8.38 10.43 -2.74
CA ILE A 132 -9.12 10.99 -3.88
C ILE A 132 -10.32 11.79 -3.37
N HIS A 133 -11.13 11.20 -2.49
CA HIS A 133 -12.33 11.86 -2.00
C HIS A 133 -12.02 13.17 -1.28
N LEU A 134 -11.02 13.15 -0.39
CA LEU A 134 -10.64 14.36 0.35
C LEU A 134 -9.98 15.40 -0.57
N MET A 135 -9.11 14.98 -1.48
CA MET A 135 -8.43 15.89 -2.41
C MET A 135 -9.39 16.52 -3.41
N SER A 136 -10.33 15.75 -3.97
CA SER A 136 -11.36 16.27 -4.87
C SER A 136 -12.16 17.37 -4.19
N ARG A 137 -12.55 17.14 -2.94
CA ARG A 137 -13.35 18.11 -2.17
C ARG A 137 -12.56 19.34 -1.78
N PHE A 138 -11.30 19.17 -1.39
CA PHE A 138 -10.39 20.30 -1.21
C PHE A 138 -10.29 21.14 -2.50
N ARG A 139 -10.15 20.50 -3.66
CA ARG A 139 -10.07 21.19 -4.95
C ARG A 139 -11.35 21.94 -5.31
N ASP A 140 -12.52 21.32 -5.13
CA ASP A 140 -13.81 21.98 -5.36
C ASP A 140 -13.89 23.30 -4.57
N MET A 141 -13.42 23.29 -3.31
CA MET A 141 -13.45 24.47 -2.43
C MET A 141 -12.44 25.55 -2.85
N VAL A 142 -11.23 25.15 -3.27
CA VAL A 142 -10.23 26.09 -3.82
C VAL A 142 -10.70 26.69 -5.14
N GLU A 143 -11.31 25.90 -6.02
CA GLU A 143 -11.89 26.35 -7.28
C GLU A 143 -13.10 27.28 -7.05
N ALA A 144 -13.83 27.10 -5.95
CA ALA A 144 -14.87 28.02 -5.47
C ALA A 144 -14.32 29.31 -4.83
N GLY A 145 -12.99 29.49 -4.78
CA GLY A 145 -12.34 30.72 -4.33
C GLY A 145 -11.96 30.75 -2.85
N MET A 146 -12.15 29.65 -2.10
CA MET A 146 -11.69 29.57 -0.71
C MET A 146 -10.16 29.58 -0.64
N ASN A 147 -9.61 30.18 0.43
CA ASN A 147 -8.19 30.03 0.68
C ASN A 147 -7.85 28.59 1.12
N VAL A 148 -6.57 28.21 1.02
CA VAL A 148 -6.14 26.81 1.27
C VAL A 148 -6.54 26.32 2.66
N ASN A 149 -6.43 27.15 3.71
CA ASN A 149 -6.74 26.73 5.07
C ASN A 149 -8.25 26.53 5.27
N GLU A 150 -9.07 27.43 4.74
CA GLU A 150 -10.53 27.31 4.74
C GLU A 150 -10.99 26.08 3.96
N ALA A 151 -10.42 25.86 2.77
CA ALA A 151 -10.73 24.70 1.95
C ALA A 151 -10.39 23.38 2.64
N ILE A 152 -9.25 23.30 3.35
CA ILE A 152 -8.89 22.12 4.16
C ILE A 152 -9.90 21.89 5.28
N VAL A 153 -10.24 22.95 6.03
CA VAL A 153 -11.20 22.84 7.15
C VAL A 153 -12.57 22.39 6.65
N GLU A 154 -13.06 22.96 5.54
CA GLU A 154 -14.37 22.60 5.00
C GLU A 154 -14.40 21.19 4.40
N ALA A 155 -13.34 20.78 3.70
CA ALA A 155 -13.19 19.42 3.19
C ALA A 155 -13.17 18.39 4.34
N MET A 156 -12.51 18.71 5.45
CA MET A 156 -12.51 17.86 6.65
C MET A 156 -13.88 17.80 7.33
N ARG A 157 -14.60 18.94 7.39
CA ARG A 157 -15.94 19.02 8.01
C ARG A 157 -16.98 18.21 7.26
N THR A 158 -16.86 18.13 5.93
CA THR A 158 -17.80 17.42 5.06
C THR A 158 -17.32 16.00 4.77
N THR A 159 -16.32 15.87 3.90
CA THR A 159 -15.84 14.59 3.40
C THR A 159 -14.95 13.86 4.40
N GLY A 160 -14.20 14.57 5.24
CA GLY A 160 -13.43 13.94 6.32
C GLY A 160 -14.31 13.14 7.28
N ARG A 161 -15.48 13.69 7.66
CA ARG A 161 -16.47 12.97 8.49
C ARG A 161 -17.06 11.75 7.78
N ALA A 162 -17.35 11.87 6.48
CA ALA A 162 -17.87 10.76 5.69
C ALA A 162 -16.84 9.61 5.57
N ILE A 163 -15.56 9.94 5.35
CA ILE A 163 -14.45 8.99 5.33
C ILE A 163 -14.32 8.27 6.67
N LEU A 164 -14.37 9.01 7.79
CA LEU A 164 -14.28 8.40 9.11
C LEU A 164 -15.42 7.41 9.37
N PHE A 165 -16.65 7.77 9.03
CA PHE A 165 -17.80 6.89 9.20
C PHE A 165 -17.69 5.63 8.32
N ASN A 166 -17.31 5.79 7.05
CA ASN A 166 -17.06 4.67 6.15
C ASN A 166 -16.00 3.73 6.73
N ALA A 167 -14.84 4.27 7.12
CA ALA A 167 -13.77 3.48 7.71
C ALA A 167 -14.23 2.70 8.94
N LEU A 168 -14.99 3.32 9.86
CA LEU A 168 -15.49 2.66 11.07
C LEU A 168 -16.41 1.47 10.74
N VAL A 169 -17.35 1.66 9.81
CA VAL A 169 -18.28 0.59 9.41
C VAL A 169 -17.55 -0.56 8.72
N VAL A 170 -16.61 -0.25 7.81
CA VAL A 170 -15.87 -1.28 7.09
C VAL A 170 -14.89 -2.02 8.01
N VAL A 171 -14.20 -1.31 8.91
CA VAL A 171 -13.37 -1.92 9.96
C VAL A 171 -14.20 -2.87 10.81
N ALA A 172 -15.36 -2.43 11.30
CA ALA A 172 -16.25 -3.29 12.07
C ALA A 172 -16.69 -4.54 11.28
N GLY A 173 -17.00 -4.39 9.99
CA GLY A 173 -17.35 -5.49 9.10
C GLY A 173 -16.22 -6.52 8.95
N PHE A 174 -14.99 -6.08 8.72
CA PHE A 174 -13.84 -6.99 8.59
C PHE A 174 -13.41 -7.59 9.93
N LEU A 175 -13.62 -6.89 11.06
CA LEU A 175 -13.38 -7.45 12.38
C LEU A 175 -14.30 -8.65 12.69
N VAL A 176 -15.48 -8.77 12.06
CA VAL A 176 -16.30 -9.98 12.23
C VAL A 176 -15.56 -11.25 11.79
N LEU A 177 -14.67 -11.15 10.78
CA LEU A 177 -13.89 -12.30 10.31
C LEU A 177 -12.89 -12.81 11.37
N THR A 178 -12.53 -12.02 12.39
CA THR A 178 -11.65 -12.49 13.46
C THR A 178 -12.29 -13.58 14.32
N PHE A 179 -13.62 -13.72 14.27
CA PHE A 179 -14.36 -14.82 14.91
C PHE A 179 -14.39 -16.10 14.06
N SER A 180 -13.80 -16.11 12.88
CA SER A 180 -13.75 -17.29 12.02
C SER A 180 -12.91 -18.39 12.66
N THR A 181 -13.37 -19.65 12.53
CA THR A 181 -12.60 -20.83 12.93
C THR A 181 -11.39 -21.10 12.03
N SER A 182 -11.36 -20.49 10.83
CA SER A 182 -10.22 -20.55 9.92
C SER A 182 -9.19 -19.46 10.27
N PRO A 183 -7.94 -19.82 10.65
CA PRO A 183 -6.90 -18.85 10.99
C PRO A 183 -6.57 -17.88 9.84
N SER A 184 -6.70 -18.35 8.59
CA SER A 184 -6.48 -17.53 7.40
C SER A 184 -7.50 -16.38 7.32
N ASN A 185 -8.79 -16.68 7.51
CA ASN A 185 -9.85 -15.67 7.51
C ASN A 185 -9.71 -14.68 8.67
N ALA A 186 -9.37 -15.16 9.86
CA ALA A 186 -9.18 -14.30 11.02
C ALA A 186 -8.03 -13.31 10.83
N THR A 187 -6.90 -13.80 10.30
CA THR A 187 -5.74 -12.96 9.98
C THR A 187 -6.09 -11.97 8.86
N PHE A 188 -6.76 -12.43 7.81
CA PHE A 188 -7.21 -11.58 6.70
C PHE A 188 -8.09 -10.42 7.20
N GLY A 189 -9.11 -10.71 8.01
CA GLY A 189 -9.99 -9.69 8.59
C GLY A 189 -9.23 -8.66 9.42
N LEU A 190 -8.34 -9.13 10.30
CA LEU A 190 -7.52 -8.25 11.15
C LEU A 190 -6.61 -7.33 10.32
N MET A 191 -5.99 -7.86 9.25
CA MET A 191 -5.09 -7.09 8.40
C MET A 191 -5.81 -6.06 7.53
N ILE A 192 -7.00 -6.38 7.01
CA ILE A 192 -7.80 -5.40 6.27
C ILE A 192 -8.31 -4.32 7.22
N ALA A 193 -8.80 -4.70 8.40
CA ALA A 193 -9.23 -3.75 9.42
C ALA A 193 -8.10 -2.79 9.85
N SER A 194 -6.89 -3.31 10.08
CA SER A 194 -5.74 -2.46 10.43
C SER A 194 -5.33 -1.54 9.28
N ASN A 195 -5.26 -2.03 8.04
CA ASN A 195 -4.95 -1.22 6.87
C ASN A 195 -5.99 -0.12 6.64
N MET A 196 -7.26 -0.41 6.86
CA MET A 196 -8.34 0.56 6.76
C MET A 196 -8.21 1.66 7.81
N ALA A 197 -7.92 1.31 9.06
CA ALA A 197 -7.70 2.26 10.13
C ALA A 197 -6.48 3.17 9.85
N VAL A 198 -5.36 2.58 9.40
CA VAL A 198 -4.16 3.34 9.03
C VAL A 198 -4.41 4.24 7.82
N SER A 199 -5.08 3.74 6.78
CA SER A 199 -5.44 4.55 5.61
C SER A 199 -6.30 5.75 5.99
N CYS A 200 -7.33 5.53 6.81
CA CYS A 200 -8.19 6.60 7.31
C CYS A 200 -7.38 7.63 8.10
N ALA A 201 -6.51 7.20 9.02
CA ALA A 201 -5.63 8.10 9.75
C ALA A 201 -4.68 8.87 8.82
N ALA A 202 -4.08 8.20 7.83
CA ALA A 202 -3.18 8.83 6.86
C ALA A 202 -3.93 9.88 6.01
N ALA A 203 -5.13 9.57 5.54
CA ALA A 203 -5.95 10.49 4.76
C ALA A 203 -6.47 11.67 5.59
N LEU A 204 -6.83 11.48 6.86
CA LEU A 204 -7.39 12.55 7.69
C LEU A 204 -6.34 13.40 8.41
N VAL A 205 -5.10 12.91 8.52
CA VAL A 205 -4.01 13.61 9.23
C VAL A 205 -2.91 14.03 8.26
N LEU A 206 -2.31 13.09 7.54
CA LEU A 206 -1.13 13.35 6.73
C LEU A 206 -1.47 14.15 5.47
N LEU A 207 -2.58 13.82 4.81
CA LEU A 207 -2.97 14.51 3.57
C LEU A 207 -3.28 16.01 3.80
N PRO A 208 -4.11 16.42 4.79
CA PRO A 208 -4.29 17.83 5.14
C PRO A 208 -2.98 18.53 5.53
N ALA A 209 -2.10 17.85 6.28
CA ALA A 209 -0.81 18.43 6.68
C ALA A 209 0.09 18.71 5.46
N VAL A 210 0.16 17.77 4.52
CA VAL A 210 0.91 17.96 3.26
C VAL A 210 0.30 19.11 2.44
N LEU A 211 -1.02 19.16 2.31
CA LEU A 211 -1.71 20.25 1.60
C LEU A 211 -1.45 21.62 2.24
N ALA A 212 -1.47 21.71 3.57
CA ALA A 212 -1.20 22.95 4.30
C ALA A 212 0.24 23.44 4.07
N VAL A 213 1.24 22.56 4.22
CA VAL A 213 2.67 22.88 3.99
C VAL A 213 2.88 23.40 2.56
N ILE A 214 2.27 22.71 1.60
CA ILE A 214 2.33 23.06 0.20
C ILE A 214 1.68 24.42 -0.08
N GLY A 215 0.50 24.69 0.50
CA GLY A 215 -0.19 25.96 0.38
C GLY A 215 0.59 27.12 0.97
N HIS A 216 1.20 26.92 2.16
CA HIS A 216 2.08 27.90 2.78
C HIS A 216 3.31 28.20 1.92
N TYR A 217 3.91 27.19 1.31
CA TYR A 217 5.05 27.38 0.40
C TYR A 217 4.68 28.20 -0.83
N GLN A 218 3.51 27.94 -1.42
CA GLN A 218 3.00 28.73 -2.56
C GLN A 218 2.73 30.18 -2.18
N LYS A 219 2.07 30.42 -1.03
CA LYS A 219 1.83 31.78 -0.52
C LYS A 219 3.15 32.53 -0.28
N ALA A 220 4.12 31.89 0.36
CA ALA A 220 5.43 32.49 0.60
C ALA A 220 6.19 32.82 -0.70
N ARG A 221 6.06 31.99 -1.75
CA ARG A 221 6.68 32.22 -3.05
C ARG A 221 6.04 33.41 -3.79
N ALA A 222 4.71 33.51 -3.78
CA ALA A 222 3.99 34.63 -4.39
C ALA A 222 4.36 35.97 -3.75
N LEU A 223 4.42 36.01 -2.40
CA LEU A 223 4.86 37.20 -1.66
C LEU A 223 6.30 37.61 -2.00
N ARG A 224 7.22 36.64 -2.15
CA ARG A 224 8.60 36.90 -2.57
C ARG A 224 8.73 37.36 -4.03
N ALA A 225 7.81 36.95 -4.89
CA ALA A 225 7.76 37.34 -6.29
C ALA A 225 7.14 38.74 -6.52
N GLY A 226 6.64 39.39 -5.46
CA GLY A 226 5.95 40.68 -5.57
C GLY A 226 4.56 40.58 -6.19
N GLU A 227 4.00 39.38 -6.29
CA GLU A 227 2.63 39.16 -6.77
C GLU A 227 1.67 39.61 -5.66
N ALA A 228 0.77 40.54 -5.98
CA ALA A 228 -0.21 41.08 -5.04
C ALA A 228 -1.06 39.95 -4.44
N GLU A 229 -1.35 40.05 -3.14
CA GLU A 229 -2.10 39.05 -2.39
C GLU A 229 -3.43 38.74 -3.11
N PRO A 230 -3.80 37.46 -3.32
CA PRO A 230 -5.12 37.13 -3.85
C PRO A 230 -6.15 37.73 -2.89
N ARG A 231 -7.00 38.63 -3.39
CA ARG A 231 -8.04 39.32 -2.60
C ARG A 231 -8.78 38.28 -1.76
N VAL A 232 -8.69 38.43 -0.44
CA VAL A 232 -9.58 37.76 0.51
C VAL A 232 -11.00 38.19 0.14
N ALA A 233 -11.81 37.27 -0.38
CA ALA A 233 -13.24 37.48 -0.50
C ALA A 233 -13.82 37.43 0.92
N THR A 234 -13.72 38.53 1.65
CA THR A 234 -14.51 38.76 2.85
C THR A 234 -15.95 39.04 2.42
N GLU A 235 -16.70 38.01 2.03
CA GLU A 235 -18.15 38.08 2.14
C GLU A 235 -18.57 37.45 3.46
N PRO A 236 -19.40 38.14 4.28
CA PRO A 236 -19.94 37.53 5.47
C PRO A 236 -20.80 36.35 5.04
N ILE A 237 -20.61 35.19 5.68
CA ILE A 237 -21.54 34.08 5.62
C ILE A 237 -22.88 34.61 6.13
N ALA A 238 -23.72 35.08 5.20
CA ALA A 238 -25.08 35.47 5.51
C ALA A 238 -25.80 34.23 6.01
N THR A 239 -26.21 34.32 7.27
CA THR A 239 -27.24 33.54 7.94
C THR A 239 -28.42 33.28 6.99
N ALA A 240 -28.39 32.15 6.28
CA ALA A 240 -29.56 31.53 5.67
C ALA A 240 -30.07 30.45 6.65
N ALA A 241 -30.57 30.92 7.78
CA ALA A 241 -31.36 30.12 8.72
C ALA A 241 -32.64 30.92 9.00
N GLU A 242 -33.46 31.11 7.96
CA GLU A 242 -34.85 31.53 8.10
C GLU A 242 -35.63 31.10 6.85
N LYS A 243 -36.15 29.86 6.90
CA LYS A 243 -37.53 29.45 6.58
C LYS A 243 -37.64 27.92 6.50
#